data_AF-A0A7S0Z3C5-F1
#
_entry.id   AF-A0A7S0Z3C5-F1
#
_cell.length_a   1.000
_cell.length_b   1.000
_cell.length_c   1.000
_cell.angle_alpha   90.00
_cell.angle_beta   90.00
_cell.angle_gamma   90.00
#
_symmetry.space_group_name_H-M   'P 1'
#
loop_
_entity.id
_entity.type
_entity.pdbx_description
1 polymer ?
#
loop_
_entity_poly.entity_id
_entity_poly.type
_entity_poly.pdbx_seq_one_letter_code
_entity_poly.pdbx_strand_id
1 'polypeptide(L)'
;GRPQVGGMGRSRVHATQREQEGDMDWVASVGNVSASLAFCLAAHVNAGFLGGSDSAVFCLVPLLLLLSRDNGLMSGLSDARRYFPLVAVGVGYLVCASLYRLVLRDALERNHLLTRAGGSYRPETASALAAAKNLACLAVTLPGHGMFASFLWTFKHTRDIYWVLLLPLNFVPVMLSDLHSVRLLGALGVAAGAMQLLLSNRIRRFGLQFV
;
A
#
# COMPACT_ATOMS: atom_id res chain seq x y z
N GLY A 1 0.99 -41.07 -45.60
CA GLY A 1 1.45 -40.31 -44.42
C GLY A 1 1.47 -38.84 -44.76
N ARG A 2 0.86 -37.99 -43.93
CA ARG A 2 0.94 -36.52 -44.08
C ARG A 2 2.16 -36.00 -43.30
N PRO A 3 2.96 -35.08 -43.85
CA PRO A 3 4.14 -34.57 -43.16
C PRO A 3 3.75 -33.60 -42.04
N GLN A 4 4.34 -33.80 -40.85
CA GLN A 4 4.29 -32.86 -39.75
C GLN A 4 5.23 -31.68 -40.05
N VAL A 5 4.70 -30.55 -40.54
CA VAL A 5 5.50 -29.34 -40.82
C VAL A 5 5.20 -28.19 -39.85
N GLY A 6 4.34 -28.39 -38.84
CA GLY A 6 3.84 -27.31 -37.98
C GLY A 6 4.68 -26.93 -36.75
N GLY A 7 5.67 -27.74 -36.34
CA GLY A 7 6.36 -27.56 -35.05
C GLY A 7 7.54 -26.58 -35.05
N MET A 8 8.27 -26.50 -36.16
CA MET A 8 9.60 -25.86 -36.19
C MET A 8 9.55 -24.33 -36.28
N GLY A 9 8.47 -23.77 -36.85
CA GLY A 9 8.24 -22.32 -36.90
C GLY A 9 7.84 -21.73 -35.55
N ARG A 10 7.02 -22.43 -34.76
CA ARG A 10 6.60 -21.97 -33.42
C ARG A 10 7.76 -21.89 -32.44
N SER A 11 8.64 -22.90 -32.42
CA SER A 11 9.82 -22.88 -31.54
C SER A 11 10.81 -21.76 -31.87
N ARG A 12 10.99 -21.42 -33.15
CA ARG A 12 11.85 -20.29 -33.54
C ARG A 12 11.25 -18.94 -33.16
N VAL A 13 9.95 -18.74 -33.39
CA VAL A 13 9.26 -17.50 -33.00
C VAL A 13 9.35 -17.29 -31.48
N HIS A 14 9.13 -18.33 -30.68
CA HIS A 14 9.28 -18.25 -29.23
C HIS A 14 10.73 -18.03 -28.77
N ALA A 15 11.72 -18.57 -29.48
CA ALA A 15 13.13 -18.34 -29.17
C ALA A 15 13.55 -16.89 -29.46
N THR A 16 13.21 -16.36 -30.65
CA THR A 16 13.49 -14.97 -31.02
C THR A 16 12.74 -13.98 -30.15
N GLN A 17 11.51 -14.31 -29.71
CA GLN A 17 10.73 -13.47 -28.83
C GLN A 17 11.31 -13.42 -27.40
N ARG A 18 11.86 -14.54 -26.89
CA ARG A 18 12.58 -14.55 -25.61
C ARG A 18 13.91 -13.81 -25.65
N GLU A 19 14.63 -13.90 -26.77
CA GLU A 19 15.88 -13.13 -26.96
C GLU A 19 15.60 -11.63 -27.01
N GLN A 20 14.53 -11.21 -27.71
CA GLN A 20 14.09 -9.80 -27.74
C GLN A 20 13.56 -9.30 -26.39
N GLU A 21 12.85 -10.14 -25.63
CA GLU A 21 12.42 -9.82 -24.26
C GLU A 21 13.64 -9.60 -23.34
N GLY A 22 14.65 -10.47 -23.43
CA GLY A 22 15.89 -10.33 -22.66
C GLY A 22 16.72 -9.08 -23.01
N ASP A 23 16.74 -8.67 -24.29
CA ASP A 23 17.49 -7.50 -24.75
C ASP A 23 16.80 -6.16 -24.39
N MET A 24 15.50 -6.18 -24.04
CA MET A 24 14.76 -5.00 -23.58
C MET A 24 14.56 -4.92 -22.06
N ASP A 25 15.00 -5.91 -21.28
CA ASP A 25 14.87 -5.92 -19.83
C ASP A 25 15.60 -4.75 -19.13
N TRP A 26 16.72 -4.31 -19.70
CA TRP A 26 17.48 -3.17 -19.15
C TRP A 26 16.70 -1.85 -19.27
N VAL A 27 15.89 -1.69 -20.33
CA VAL A 27 15.04 -0.51 -20.54
C VAL A 27 13.96 -0.44 -19.45
N ALA A 28 13.32 -1.58 -19.15
CA ALA A 28 12.35 -1.69 -18.07
C ALA A 28 12.99 -1.40 -16.70
N SER A 29 14.20 -1.92 -16.48
CA SER A 29 14.96 -1.69 -15.24
C SER A 29 15.29 -0.21 -15.03
N VAL A 30 15.76 0.49 -16.07
CA VAL A 30 16.04 1.94 -16.01
C VAL A 30 14.74 2.73 -15.78
N GLY A 31 13.64 2.34 -16.44
CA GLY A 31 12.31 2.89 -16.19
C GLY A 31 11.89 2.78 -14.72
N ASN A 32 12.04 1.59 -14.12
CA ASN A 32 11.73 1.34 -12.71
C ASN A 32 12.58 2.19 -11.75
N VAL A 33 13.88 2.31 -12.02
CA VAL A 33 14.78 3.16 -11.23
C VAL A 33 14.36 4.62 -11.33
N SER A 34 14.07 5.13 -12.53
CA SER A 34 13.64 6.51 -12.72
C SER A 34 12.30 6.80 -12.03
N ALA A 35 11.31 5.91 -12.13
CA ALA A 35 10.02 6.04 -11.45
C ALA A 35 10.18 6.03 -9.92
N SER A 36 11.06 5.16 -9.40
CA SER A 36 11.38 5.10 -7.96
C SER A 36 12.07 6.38 -7.48
N LEU A 37 13.03 6.89 -8.23
CA LEU A 37 13.69 8.17 -7.93
C LEU A 37 12.73 9.35 -7.99
N ALA A 38 11.85 9.39 -9.00
CA ALA A 38 10.82 10.41 -9.13
C ALA A 38 9.87 10.39 -7.93
N PHE A 39 9.45 9.20 -7.48
CA PHE A 39 8.65 9.04 -6.26
C PHE A 39 9.40 9.54 -5.02
N CYS A 40 10.67 9.14 -4.83
CA CYS A 40 11.49 9.57 -3.70
C CYS A 40 11.69 11.10 -3.66
N LEU A 41 11.99 11.71 -4.80
CA LEU A 41 12.14 13.16 -4.93
C LEU A 41 10.82 13.87 -4.59
N ALA A 42 9.71 13.39 -5.14
CA ALA A 42 8.42 14.00 -4.90
C ALA A 42 7.95 13.82 -3.44
N ALA A 43 8.29 12.71 -2.79
CA ALA A 43 8.10 12.51 -1.35
C ALA A 43 8.97 13.45 -0.50
N HIS A 44 10.23 13.67 -0.90
CA HIS A 44 11.14 14.61 -0.24
C HIS A 44 10.65 16.06 -0.35
N VAL A 45 10.21 16.46 -1.55
CA VAL A 45 9.60 17.78 -1.78
C VAL A 45 8.31 17.93 -0.96
N ASN A 46 7.48 16.90 -0.85
CA ASN A 46 6.30 16.93 0.01
C ASN A 46 6.66 17.18 1.48
N ALA A 47 7.72 16.53 1.97
CA ALA A 47 8.19 16.71 3.33
C ALA A 47 8.76 18.12 3.57
N GLY A 48 9.54 18.67 2.63
CA GLY A 48 10.21 19.96 2.79
C GLY A 48 9.33 21.19 2.50
N PHE A 49 8.52 21.15 1.43
CA PHE A 49 7.82 22.33 0.90
C PHE A 49 6.30 22.30 1.10
N LEU A 50 5.68 21.13 1.19
CA LEU A 50 4.23 21.00 1.39
C LEU A 50 3.84 20.68 2.85
N GLY A 51 4.79 20.83 3.79
CA GLY A 51 4.56 20.61 5.21
C GLY A 51 4.26 19.15 5.58
N GLY A 52 4.63 18.19 4.72
CA GLY A 52 4.40 16.76 4.98
C GLY A 52 2.91 16.40 5.00
N SER A 53 2.14 16.93 4.04
CA SER A 53 0.71 16.61 3.90
C SER A 53 0.49 15.11 3.69
N ASP A 54 -0.32 14.50 4.55
CA ASP A 54 -0.64 13.07 4.47
C ASP A 54 -1.46 12.74 3.22
N SER A 55 -2.24 13.71 2.72
CA SER A 55 -3.08 13.53 1.54
C SER A 55 -2.29 13.55 0.23
N ALA A 56 -1.10 14.18 0.22
CA ALA A 56 -0.24 14.21 -0.97
C ALA A 56 0.22 12.82 -1.41
N VAL A 57 0.24 11.85 -0.48
CA VAL A 57 0.56 10.45 -0.79
C VAL A 57 -0.35 9.89 -1.89
N PHE A 58 -1.62 10.31 -1.95
CA PHE A 58 -2.57 9.81 -2.96
C PHE A 58 -2.27 10.33 -4.37
N CYS A 59 -1.60 11.48 -4.49
CA CYS A 59 -1.11 11.98 -5.77
C CYS A 59 0.24 11.36 -6.17
N LEU A 60 1.06 10.99 -5.19
CA LEU A 60 2.40 10.42 -5.39
C LEU A 60 2.36 8.94 -5.76
N VAL A 61 1.53 8.17 -5.07
CA VAL A 61 1.44 6.72 -5.19
C VAL A 61 1.11 6.22 -6.61
N PRO A 62 0.25 6.88 -7.42
CA PRO A 62 0.03 6.51 -8.82
C PRO A 62 1.29 6.48 -9.70
N LEU A 63 2.36 7.21 -9.34
CA LEU A 63 3.65 7.12 -10.04
C LEU A 63 4.20 5.68 -10.02
N LEU A 64 3.86 4.90 -9.00
CA LEU A 64 4.30 3.51 -8.90
C LEU A 64 3.58 2.57 -9.89
N LEU A 65 2.52 3.02 -10.54
CA LEU A 65 1.89 2.27 -11.65
C LEU A 65 2.74 2.30 -12.92
N LEU A 66 3.71 3.21 -13.01
CA LEU A 66 4.69 3.26 -14.09
C LEU A 66 5.76 2.18 -13.94
N LEU A 67 5.82 1.46 -12.80
CA LEU A 67 6.71 0.32 -12.66
C LEU A 67 6.32 -0.76 -13.67
N SER A 68 7.30 -1.17 -14.45
CA SER A 68 7.23 -2.30 -15.36
C SER A 68 7.74 -3.57 -14.66
N ARG A 69 7.29 -4.72 -15.12
CA ARG A 69 7.98 -5.98 -14.82
C ARG A 69 9.38 -5.91 -15.43
N ASP A 70 10.38 -6.33 -14.65
CA ASP A 70 11.74 -6.58 -15.12
C ASP A 70 12.24 -7.91 -14.55
N ASN A 71 13.29 -8.49 -15.14
CA ASN A 71 13.91 -9.73 -14.64
C ASN A 71 14.86 -9.50 -13.45
N GLY A 72 14.99 -8.26 -12.98
CA GLY A 72 15.89 -7.85 -11.90
C GLY A 72 15.15 -7.43 -10.63
N LEU A 73 15.04 -6.12 -10.41
CA LEU A 73 14.52 -5.47 -9.19
C LEU A 73 13.05 -5.83 -8.88
N MET A 74 12.26 -6.13 -9.91
CA MET A 74 10.81 -6.34 -9.87
C MET A 74 10.42 -7.68 -10.50
N SER A 75 11.27 -8.70 -10.40
CA SER A 75 11.00 -10.07 -10.91
C SER A 75 9.71 -10.72 -10.35
N GLY A 76 9.23 -10.24 -9.20
CA GLY A 76 7.98 -10.66 -8.57
C GLY A 76 6.71 -9.95 -9.07
N LEU A 77 6.82 -8.82 -9.79
CA LEU A 77 5.69 -8.11 -10.39
C LEU A 77 5.24 -8.86 -11.65
N SER A 78 4.16 -9.62 -11.53
CA SER A 78 3.37 -10.08 -12.69
C SER A 78 2.31 -9.02 -13.02
N ASP A 79 1.74 -9.01 -14.23
CA ASP A 79 0.63 -8.11 -14.59
C ASP A 79 -0.53 -8.18 -13.59
N ALA A 80 -0.75 -9.33 -12.96
CA ALA A 80 -1.71 -9.48 -11.87
C ALA A 80 -1.35 -8.62 -10.64
N ARG A 81 -0.06 -8.54 -10.27
CA ARG A 81 0.44 -7.93 -9.02
C ARG A 81 0.77 -6.44 -9.14
N ARG A 82 0.44 -5.79 -10.26
CA ARG A 82 0.80 -4.38 -10.55
C ARG A 82 0.28 -3.37 -9.51
N TYR A 83 -0.82 -3.70 -8.81
CA TYR A 83 -1.41 -2.84 -7.78
C TYR A 83 -0.80 -3.04 -6.38
N PHE A 84 0.02 -4.08 -6.17
CA PHE A 84 0.63 -4.34 -4.86
C PHE A 84 1.60 -3.23 -4.42
N PRO A 85 2.58 -2.78 -5.23
CA PRO A 85 3.52 -1.74 -4.82
C PRO A 85 2.84 -0.42 -4.47
N LEU A 86 1.81 -0.07 -5.25
CA LEU A 86 0.95 1.09 -5.03
C LEU A 86 0.38 1.09 -3.60
N VAL A 87 -0.25 -0.02 -3.20
CA VAL A 87 -0.87 -0.14 -1.87
C VAL A 87 0.18 -0.26 -0.76
N ALA A 88 1.22 -1.08 -0.96
CA ALA A 88 2.25 -1.31 0.05
C ALA A 88 3.01 -0.02 0.41
N VAL A 89 3.39 0.77 -0.59
CA VAL A 89 4.11 2.03 -0.37
C VAL A 89 3.20 3.09 0.24
N GLY A 90 1.93 3.18 -0.20
CA GLY A 90 0.97 4.12 0.40
C GLY A 90 0.70 3.83 1.88
N VAL A 91 0.48 2.55 2.23
CA VAL A 91 0.31 2.11 3.62
C VAL A 91 1.58 2.37 4.42
N GLY A 92 2.75 1.97 3.89
CA GLY A 92 4.04 2.18 4.55
C GLY A 92 4.31 3.66 4.84
N TYR A 93 4.03 4.55 3.89
CA TYR A 93 4.17 5.99 4.06
C TYR A 93 3.29 6.51 5.20
N LEU A 94 2.00 6.15 5.23
CA LEU A 94 1.08 6.59 6.28
C LEU A 94 1.45 6.04 7.66
N VAL A 95 1.95 4.81 7.74
CA VAL A 95 2.45 4.21 9.00
C VAL A 95 3.69 4.97 9.48
N CYS A 96 4.67 5.20 8.61
CA CYS A 96 5.87 5.96 8.94
C CYS A 96 5.54 7.41 9.35
N ALA A 97 4.63 8.07 8.63
CA ALA A 97 4.17 9.41 8.98
C ALA A 97 3.46 9.44 10.34
N SER A 98 2.64 8.43 10.63
CA SER A 98 1.96 8.28 11.92
C SER A 98 2.95 8.07 13.06
N LEU A 99 3.94 7.20 12.88
CA LEU A 99 4.99 6.94 13.87
C LEU A 99 5.88 8.16 14.08
N TYR A 100 6.29 8.83 13.00
CA TYR A 100 7.10 10.05 13.08
C TYR A 100 6.37 11.13 13.88
N ARG A 101 5.08 11.36 13.61
CA ARG A 101 4.27 12.33 14.36
C ARG A 101 4.07 11.93 15.82
N LEU A 102 3.92 10.63 16.10
CA LEU A 102 3.79 10.13 17.46
C LEU A 102 5.09 10.32 18.27
N VAL A 103 6.24 9.94 17.69
CA VAL A 103 7.56 10.11 18.29
C VAL A 103 7.91 11.58 18.45
N LEU A 104 7.64 12.41 17.45
CA LEU A 104 7.91 13.83 17.51
C LEU A 104 7.07 14.51 18.59
N ARG A 105 5.79 14.16 18.73
CA ARG A 105 4.93 14.66 19.83
C ARG A 105 5.45 14.23 21.20
N ASP A 106 5.77 12.95 21.38
CA ASP A 106 6.31 12.42 22.63
C ASP A 106 7.66 13.07 22.99
N ALA A 107 8.54 13.29 22.00
CA ALA A 107 9.80 14.01 22.19
C ALA A 107 9.59 15.49 22.54
N LEU A 108 8.62 16.18 21.91
CA LEU A 108 8.33 17.59 22.19
C LEU A 108 7.68 17.80 23.57
N GLU A 109 6.82 16.88 24.00
CA GLU A 109 6.21 16.90 25.33
C GLU A 109 7.26 16.66 26.43
N ARG A 110 8.14 15.67 26.25
CA ARG A 110 9.23 15.40 27.19
C ARG A 110 10.26 16.54 27.29
N ASN A 111 10.44 17.31 26.22
CA ASN A 111 11.39 18.42 26.19
C ASN A 111 10.82 19.76 26.72
N HIS A 112 9.63 19.79 27.34
CA HIS A 112 8.97 20.98 27.92
C HIS A 112 8.82 22.19 26.97
N LEU A 113 9.12 22.06 25.67
CA LEU A 113 9.15 23.18 24.72
C LEU A 113 7.74 23.66 24.32
N LEU A 114 6.73 22.81 24.41
CA LEU A 114 5.33 23.16 24.13
C LEU A 114 4.55 23.64 25.37
N THR A 115 5.07 23.46 26.58
CA THR A 115 4.39 23.86 27.83
C THR A 115 4.45 25.37 28.09
N ARG A 116 5.19 26.14 27.27
CA ARG A 116 5.38 27.58 27.48
C ARG A 116 4.49 28.49 26.62
N ALA A 117 3.74 27.97 25.65
CA ALA A 117 3.05 28.79 24.63
C ALA A 117 1.52 28.93 24.79
N GLY A 118 0.90 28.47 25.88
CA GLY A 118 -0.53 28.72 26.10
C GLY A 118 -1.06 27.97 27.30
N GLY A 119 -1.35 28.70 28.38
CA GLY A 119 -1.77 28.16 29.67
C GLY A 119 -3.00 27.25 29.57
N SER A 120 -2.78 25.96 29.80
CA SER A 120 -3.75 24.98 30.29
C SER A 120 -2.95 23.80 30.80
N TYR A 121 -2.95 23.60 32.12
CA TYR A 121 -2.28 22.50 32.80
C TYR A 121 -2.97 21.19 32.41
N ARG A 122 -2.60 20.61 31.27
CA ARG A 122 -3.15 19.34 30.82
C ARG A 122 -2.34 18.24 31.54
N PRO A 123 -2.97 17.38 32.33
CA PRO A 123 -2.23 16.38 33.10
C PRO A 123 -1.42 15.49 32.14
N GLU A 124 -0.17 15.20 32.47
CA GLU A 124 0.75 14.34 31.67
C GLU A 124 0.10 12.99 31.30
N THR A 125 -0.82 12.50 32.13
CA THR A 125 -1.60 11.28 31.88
C THR A 125 -2.54 11.40 30.68
N ALA A 126 -3.07 12.59 30.38
CA ALA A 126 -3.98 12.81 29.25
C ALA A 126 -3.24 12.80 27.90
N SER A 127 -1.97 13.21 27.86
CA SER A 127 -1.18 13.14 26.62
C SER A 127 -0.64 11.74 26.36
N ALA A 128 -0.19 11.03 27.41
CA ALA A 128 0.20 9.62 27.33
C ALA A 128 -0.98 8.73 26.91
N LEU A 129 -2.18 8.95 27.46
CA LEU A 129 -3.39 8.21 27.05
C LEU A 129 -3.77 8.49 25.60
N ALA A 130 -3.65 9.73 25.12
CA ALA A 130 -3.89 10.08 23.72
C ALA A 130 -2.86 9.44 22.77
N ALA A 131 -1.59 9.38 23.16
CA ALA A 131 -0.55 8.69 22.42
C ALA A 131 -0.82 7.17 22.37
N ALA A 132 -1.14 6.56 23.51
CA ALA A 132 -1.49 5.14 23.60
C ALA A 132 -2.73 4.79 22.76
N LYS A 133 -3.77 5.63 22.79
CA LYS A 133 -4.97 5.49 21.96
C LYS A 133 -4.63 5.49 20.47
N ASN A 134 -3.80 6.41 20.00
CA ASN A 134 -3.41 6.48 18.59
C ASN A 134 -2.50 5.32 18.18
N LEU A 135 -1.61 4.86 19.07
CA LEU A 135 -0.79 3.66 18.86
C LEU A 135 -1.64 2.39 18.79
N ALA A 136 -2.63 2.26 19.67
CA ALA A 136 -3.60 1.16 19.62
C ALA A 136 -4.41 1.20 18.32
N CYS A 137 -4.88 2.38 17.88
CA CYS A 137 -5.55 2.54 16.59
C CYS A 137 -4.65 2.12 15.42
N LEU A 138 -3.37 2.50 15.44
CA LEU A 138 -2.39 2.09 14.42
C LEU A 138 -2.22 0.56 14.41
N ALA A 139 -1.97 -0.04 15.57
CA ALA A 139 -1.80 -1.49 15.72
C ALA A 139 -3.03 -2.28 15.24
N VAL A 140 -4.24 -1.76 15.47
CA VAL A 140 -5.50 -2.36 15.03
C VAL A 140 -5.70 -2.28 13.51
N THR A 141 -5.20 -1.24 12.83
CA THR A 141 -5.28 -1.14 11.35
C THR A 141 -4.30 -2.05 10.60
N LEU A 142 -3.13 -2.32 11.17
CA LEU A 142 -2.04 -3.01 10.47
C LEU A 142 -2.40 -4.42 9.94
N PRO A 143 -3.08 -5.30 10.71
CA PRO A 143 -3.46 -6.63 10.24
C PRO A 143 -4.34 -6.58 8.99
N GLY A 144 -5.25 -5.60 8.88
CA GLY A 144 -6.14 -5.45 7.73
C GLY A 144 -5.38 -5.11 6.46
N HIS A 145 -4.45 -4.16 6.53
CA HIS A 145 -3.59 -3.82 5.41
C HIS A 145 -2.65 -4.95 5.03
N GLY A 146 -2.11 -5.69 6.01
CA GLY A 146 -1.28 -6.86 5.75
C GLY A 146 -2.02 -7.98 5.00
N MET A 147 -3.25 -8.29 5.42
CA MET A 147 -4.09 -9.26 4.70
C MET A 147 -4.45 -8.77 3.29
N PHE A 148 -4.69 -7.48 3.10
CA PHE A 148 -5.01 -6.92 1.79
C PHE A 148 -3.80 -6.93 0.85
N ALA A 149 -2.62 -6.59 1.36
CA ALA A 149 -1.36 -6.71 0.62
C ALA A 149 -1.08 -8.17 0.23
N SER A 150 -1.29 -9.12 1.15
CA SER A 150 -1.15 -10.56 0.87
C SER A 150 -2.16 -11.05 -0.18
N PHE A 151 -3.40 -10.54 -0.14
CA PHE A 151 -4.42 -10.80 -1.15
C PHE A 151 -4.01 -10.27 -2.53
N LEU A 152 -3.54 -9.02 -2.63
CA LEU A 152 -3.04 -8.44 -3.88
C LEU A 152 -1.81 -9.19 -4.43
N TRP A 153 -1.02 -9.80 -3.57
CA TRP A 153 0.12 -10.61 -3.99
C TRP A 153 -0.29 -11.99 -4.52
N THR A 154 -1.23 -12.65 -3.85
CA THR A 154 -1.55 -14.06 -4.11
C THR A 154 -2.76 -14.25 -5.03
N PHE A 155 -3.66 -13.25 -5.13
CA PHE A 155 -4.99 -13.34 -5.77
C PHE A 155 -5.83 -14.55 -5.34
N LYS A 156 -5.44 -15.24 -4.25
CA LYS A 156 -6.19 -16.36 -3.71
C LYS A 156 -7.34 -15.85 -2.86
N HIS A 157 -8.50 -16.47 -3.04
CA HIS A 157 -9.65 -16.25 -2.20
C HIS A 157 -9.28 -16.56 -0.73
N THR A 158 -9.33 -15.52 0.11
CA THR A 158 -9.13 -15.64 1.55
C THR A 158 -10.51 -15.75 2.19
N ARG A 159 -10.65 -16.54 3.28
CA ARG A 159 -11.96 -16.79 3.91
C ARG A 159 -12.70 -15.49 4.21
N ASP A 160 -13.92 -15.35 3.71
CA ASP A 160 -14.78 -14.17 3.85
C ASP A 160 -14.93 -13.69 5.30
N ILE A 161 -14.85 -14.59 6.29
CA ILE A 161 -15.01 -14.30 7.72
C ILE A 161 -13.98 -13.27 8.24
N TYR A 162 -12.75 -13.30 7.75
CA TYR A 162 -11.71 -12.36 8.20
C TYR A 162 -12.01 -10.94 7.72
N TRP A 163 -12.58 -10.79 6.52
CA TRP A 163 -12.91 -9.50 5.92
C TRP A 163 -14.12 -8.85 6.57
N VAL A 164 -15.12 -9.65 6.95
CA VAL A 164 -16.27 -9.19 7.73
C VAL A 164 -15.85 -8.70 9.12
N LEU A 165 -14.84 -9.33 9.73
CA LEU A 165 -14.31 -8.92 11.04
C LEU A 165 -13.39 -7.69 10.94
N LEU A 166 -12.58 -7.60 9.88
CA LEU A 166 -11.63 -6.50 9.67
C LEU A 166 -12.30 -5.17 9.28
N LEU A 167 -13.50 -5.20 8.70
CA LEU A 167 -14.26 -4.01 8.31
C LEU A 167 -14.64 -3.09 9.48
N PRO A 168 -15.38 -3.57 10.51
CA PRO A 168 -15.67 -2.74 11.68
C PRO A 168 -14.40 -2.40 12.46
N LEU A 169 -13.40 -3.29 12.44
CA LEU A 169 -12.13 -3.07 13.12
C LEU A 169 -11.32 -1.91 12.53
N ASN A 170 -11.36 -1.71 11.21
CA ASN A 170 -10.75 -0.54 10.56
C ASN A 170 -11.61 0.73 10.64
N PHE A 171 -12.90 0.62 10.98
CA PHE A 171 -13.76 1.77 11.22
C PHE A 171 -13.46 2.46 12.56
N VAL A 172 -13.05 1.69 13.58
CA VAL A 172 -12.69 2.21 14.91
C VAL A 172 -11.60 3.31 14.83
N PRO A 173 -10.48 3.12 14.12
CA PRO A 173 -9.45 4.15 13.89
C PRO A 173 -9.94 5.41 13.16
N VAL A 174 -10.93 5.29 12.27
CA VAL A 174 -11.52 6.44 11.54
C VAL A 174 -12.27 7.37 12.49
N MET A 175 -13.03 6.79 13.41
CA MET A 175 -13.84 7.54 14.38
C MET A 175 -13.02 8.03 15.58
N LEU A 176 -12.12 7.20 16.10
CA LEU A 176 -11.42 7.49 17.35
C LEU A 176 -10.09 8.20 17.15
N SER A 177 -9.34 7.99 16.06
CA SER A 177 -7.99 8.56 15.99
C SER A 177 -8.02 10.09 15.86
N ASP A 178 -7.04 10.75 16.47
CA ASP A 178 -6.86 12.20 16.40
C ASP A 178 -5.86 12.61 15.30
N LEU A 179 -5.16 11.63 14.71
CA LEU A 179 -4.18 11.83 13.65
C LEU A 179 -4.82 11.63 12.28
N HIS A 180 -4.68 12.62 11.41
CA HIS A 180 -5.21 12.56 10.04
C HIS A 180 -4.65 11.35 9.26
N SER A 181 -3.36 11.06 9.39
CA SER A 181 -2.69 9.90 8.78
C SER A 181 -3.33 8.56 9.17
N VAL A 182 -3.69 8.38 10.45
CA VAL A 182 -4.31 7.15 10.97
C VAL A 182 -5.77 7.05 10.52
N ARG A 183 -6.49 8.18 10.44
CA ARG A 183 -7.86 8.21 9.87
C ARG A 183 -7.87 7.81 8.40
N LEU A 184 -6.93 8.32 7.61
CA LEU A 184 -6.76 7.94 6.21
C LEU A 184 -6.43 6.44 6.09
N LEU A 185 -5.54 5.93 6.95
CA LEU A 185 -5.19 4.52 6.98
C LEU A 185 -6.40 3.62 7.33
N GLY A 186 -7.22 4.03 8.30
CA GLY A 186 -8.48 3.34 8.63
C GLY A 186 -9.48 3.38 7.46
N ALA A 187 -9.65 4.53 6.81
CA ALA A 187 -10.55 4.70 5.67
C ALA A 187 -10.15 3.80 4.49
N LEU A 188 -8.84 3.69 4.21
CA LEU A 188 -8.31 2.76 3.21
C LEU A 188 -8.59 1.30 3.59
N GLY A 189 -8.47 0.94 4.87
CA GLY A 189 -8.79 -0.40 5.36
C GLY A 189 -10.27 -0.76 5.19
N VAL A 190 -11.17 0.19 5.45
CA VAL A 190 -12.61 0.05 5.20
C VAL A 190 -12.90 -0.11 3.71
N ALA A 191 -12.29 0.72 2.86
CA ALA A 191 -12.46 0.64 1.40
C ALA A 191 -11.94 -0.70 0.83
N ALA A 192 -10.78 -1.17 1.30
CA ALA A 192 -10.23 -2.46 0.94
C ALA A 192 -11.16 -3.61 1.33
N GLY A 193 -11.67 -3.61 2.57
CA GLY A 193 -12.64 -4.62 3.01
C GLY A 193 -13.95 -4.59 2.21
N ALA A 194 -14.48 -3.40 1.91
CA ALA A 194 -15.67 -3.26 1.08
C ALA A 194 -15.45 -3.79 -0.35
N MET A 195 -14.32 -3.44 -0.97
CA MET A 195 -13.94 -3.95 -2.29
C MET A 195 -13.85 -5.48 -2.28
N GLN A 196 -13.27 -6.06 -1.24
CA GLN A 196 -13.16 -7.51 -1.08
C GLN A 196 -14.53 -8.19 -0.97
N LEU A 197 -15.48 -7.62 -0.21
CA LEU A 197 -16.85 -8.13 -0.11
C LEU A 197 -17.59 -8.04 -1.46
N LEU A 198 -17.41 -6.95 -2.20
CA LEU A 198 -17.99 -6.81 -3.54
C LEU A 198 -17.43 -7.84 -4.51
N LEU A 199 -16.11 -8.07 -4.49
CA LEU A 199 -15.45 -9.08 -5.32
C LEU A 199 -15.91 -10.50 -4.94
N SER A 200 -15.98 -10.84 -3.65
CA SER A 200 -16.50 -12.14 -3.19
C SER A 200 -17.95 -12.35 -3.64
N ASN A 201 -18.80 -11.32 -3.49
CA ASN A 201 -20.18 -11.35 -3.97
C ASN A 201 -20.30 -11.48 -5.49
N ARG A 202 -19.38 -10.89 -6.26
CA ARG A 202 -19.33 -11.02 -7.73
C ARG A 202 -18.90 -12.44 -8.12
N ILE A 203 -17.87 -12.98 -7.51
CA ILE A 203 -17.39 -14.35 -7.76
C ILE A 203 -18.48 -15.37 -7.38
N ARG A 204 -19.18 -15.19 -6.26
CA ARG A 204 -20.29 -16.07 -5.86
C ARG A 204 -21.47 -16.05 -6.83
N ARG A 205 -21.75 -14.91 -7.47
CA ARG A 205 -22.84 -14.78 -8.45
C ARG A 205 -22.47 -15.26 -9.85
N PHE A 206 -21.23 -15.04 -10.30
CA PHE A 206 -20.80 -15.35 -11.68
C PHE A 206 -19.95 -16.63 -11.79
N GLY A 207 -19.40 -17.14 -10.69
CA GLY A 207 -18.60 -18.38 -10.64
C GLY A 207 -19.41 -19.66 -10.79
N LEU A 208 -20.74 -19.59 -10.84
CA LEU A 208 -21.63 -20.73 -11.16
C LEU A 208 -21.83 -20.91 -12.68
N GLN A 209 -21.22 -20.09 -13.54
CA GLN A 209 -21.32 -20.22 -15.01
C GLN A 209 -20.10 -20.90 -15.67
N PHE A 210 -19.20 -21.50 -14.89
CA PHE A 210 -18.03 -22.24 -15.40
C PHE A 210 -17.93 -23.65 -14.79
N VAL A 211 -19.03 -24.41 -14.83
CA VAL A 211 -19.00 -25.88 -14.74
C VAL A 211 -19.73 -26.42 -15.96
#